data_AF-A0A259CH38-F1
#
_entry.id   AF-A0A259CH38-F1
#
_cell.length_a   1.000
_cell.length_b   1.000
_cell.length_c   1.000
_cell.angle_alpha   90.00
_cell.angle_beta   90.00
_cell.angle_gamma   90.00
#
_symmetry.space_group_name_H-M   'P 1'
#
loop_
_entity.id
_entity.type
_entity.pdbx_description
1 polymer ?
#
loop_
_entity_poly.entity_id
_entity_poly.type
_entity_poly.pdbx_seq_one_letter_code
_entity_poly.pdbx_strand_id
1 'polypeptide(L)'
;MSRQLASHNDDIRRLIEKGFAVSEDSNYLVVRDIPYLDANLELAAGAFVATLVAIDEHRVQQDNHQVWFAGGVPHGLDSRPIPNLGDSPCTLHLSSACSDVVVQRQFSNKPVVTERFADFFAKIESYTNIIAG
;
A
#
# COMPACT_ATOMS: atom_id res chain seq x y z
N MET A 1 0.48 -16.30 6.24
CA MET A 1 0.55 -15.77 7.61
C MET A 1 0.05 -14.33 7.58
N SER A 2 -1.19 -14.10 7.99
CA SER A 2 -1.81 -12.78 8.24
C SER A 2 -2.58 -12.77 9.57
N ARG A 3 -2.99 -13.95 10.06
CA ARG A 3 -3.86 -14.14 11.23
C ARG A 3 -3.26 -13.66 12.56
N GLN A 4 -1.97 -13.87 12.79
CA GLN A 4 -1.33 -13.47 14.05
C GLN A 4 -1.04 -11.97 14.11
N LEU A 5 -0.62 -11.37 13.00
CA LEU A 5 -0.46 -9.92 12.90
C LEU A 5 -1.81 -9.22 13.08
N ALA A 6 -2.85 -9.71 12.38
CA ALA A 6 -4.21 -9.18 12.48
C ALA A 6 -4.84 -9.39 13.87
N SER A 7 -4.50 -10.45 14.60
CA SER A 7 -5.08 -10.67 15.94
C SER A 7 -4.61 -9.66 16.98
N HIS A 8 -3.48 -8.97 16.74
CA HIS A 8 -2.90 -8.01 17.68
C HIS A 8 -2.96 -6.56 17.18
N ASN A 9 -3.30 -6.34 15.91
CA ASN A 9 -3.32 -5.03 15.26
C ASN A 9 -4.68 -4.80 14.59
N ASP A 10 -5.52 -4.00 15.25
CA ASP A 10 -6.91 -3.79 14.85
C ASP A 10 -7.06 -3.16 13.46
N ASP A 11 -6.16 -2.25 13.10
CA ASP A 11 -6.10 -1.61 11.79
C ASP A 11 -5.79 -2.61 10.66
N ILE A 12 -4.89 -3.56 10.88
CA ILE A 12 -4.59 -4.64 9.93
C ILE A 12 -5.76 -5.63 9.86
N ARG A 13 -6.41 -5.95 10.98
CA ARG A 13 -7.64 -6.76 10.99
C ARG A 13 -8.73 -6.10 10.13
N ARG A 14 -8.94 -4.79 10.29
CA ARG A 14 -9.93 -4.03 9.52
C ARG A 14 -9.63 -4.02 8.02
N LEU A 15 -8.36 -4.05 7.59
CA LEU A 15 -8.01 -4.21 6.17
C LEU A 15 -8.50 -5.55 5.63
N ILE A 16 -8.25 -6.64 6.35
CA ILE A 16 -8.69 -7.98 5.95
C ILE A 16 -10.22 -8.07 5.91
N GLU A 17 -10.90 -7.54 6.93
CA GLU A 17 -12.37 -7.53 7.00
C GLU A 17 -13.02 -6.70 5.90
N LYS A 18 -12.34 -5.64 5.44
CA LYS A 18 -12.77 -4.85 4.28
C LYS A 18 -12.54 -5.58 2.94
N GLY A 19 -11.79 -6.68 2.94
CA GLY A 19 -11.55 -7.51 1.76
C GLY A 19 -10.18 -7.30 1.11
N PHE A 20 -9.27 -6.56 1.73
CA PHE A 20 -7.91 -6.42 1.19
C PHE A 20 -7.12 -7.73 1.32
N ALA A 21 -6.35 -8.06 0.29
CA ALA A 21 -5.43 -9.19 0.28
C ALA A 21 -4.12 -8.82 1.01
N VAL A 22 -4.10 -9.04 2.32
CA VAL A 22 -2.98 -8.65 3.19
C VAL A 22 -2.03 -9.82 3.47
N SER A 23 -0.73 -9.56 3.33
CA SER A 23 0.35 -10.47 3.70
C SER A 23 1.49 -9.71 4.39
N GLU A 24 2.35 -10.44 5.08
CA GLU A 24 3.56 -9.94 5.71
C GLU A 24 4.77 -10.53 5.00
N ASP A 25 5.78 -9.69 4.74
CA ASP A 25 7.07 -10.09 4.21
C ASP A 25 8.19 -9.42 5.00
N SER A 26 8.87 -10.17 5.86
CA SER A 26 9.87 -9.63 6.80
C SER A 26 9.29 -8.48 7.63
N ASN A 27 9.78 -7.25 7.45
CA ASN A 27 9.31 -6.04 8.11
C ASN A 27 8.37 -5.20 7.23
N TYR A 28 7.69 -5.82 6.27
CA TYR A 28 6.76 -5.14 5.36
C TYR A 28 5.36 -5.72 5.40
N LEU A 29 4.38 -4.82 5.42
CA LEU A 29 2.99 -5.08 5.09
C LEU A 29 2.85 -5.03 3.58
N VAL A 30 2.32 -6.08 2.97
CA VAL A 30 2.06 -6.18 1.54
C VAL A 30 0.57 -6.33 1.32
N VAL A 31 -0.04 -5.36 0.63
CA VAL A 31 -1.48 -5.33 0.31
C VAL A 31 -1.66 -5.44 -1.20
N ARG A 32 -2.20 -6.57 -1.65
CA ARG A 32 -2.29 -6.96 -3.06
C ARG A 32 -3.67 -6.69 -3.64
N ASP A 33 -3.81 -6.97 -4.93
CA ASP A 33 -5.05 -6.89 -5.71
C ASP A 33 -5.68 -5.50 -5.70
N ILE A 34 -4.84 -4.46 -5.72
CA ILE A 34 -5.30 -3.07 -5.75
C ILE A 34 -5.62 -2.69 -7.20
N PRO A 35 -6.89 -2.44 -7.55
CA PRO A 35 -7.26 -2.07 -8.91
C PRO A 35 -6.80 -0.64 -9.23
N TYR A 36 -6.30 -0.43 -10.44
CA TYR A 36 -6.02 0.89 -10.99
C TYR A 36 -6.06 0.85 -12.52
N LEU A 37 -6.16 2.01 -13.18
CA LEU A 37 -6.00 2.10 -14.64
C LEU A 37 -4.56 2.42 -14.99
N ASP A 38 -4.01 1.71 -15.97
CA ASP A 38 -2.67 2.02 -16.48
C ASP A 38 -2.68 3.09 -17.59
N ALA A 39 -1.53 3.33 -18.22
CA ALA A 39 -1.37 4.32 -19.28
C ALA A 39 -2.25 4.06 -20.52
N ASN A 40 -2.70 2.82 -20.72
CA ASN A 40 -3.57 2.42 -21.82
C ASN A 40 -5.06 2.47 -21.42
N LEU A 41 -5.37 2.92 -20.20
CA LEU A 41 -6.70 2.81 -19.58
C LEU A 41 -7.16 1.36 -19.40
N GLU A 42 -6.24 0.42 -19.30
CA GLU A 42 -6.55 -0.97 -19.01
C GLU A 42 -6.61 -1.18 -17.50
N LEU A 43 -7.58 -1.97 -17.05
CA LEU A 43 -7.68 -2.35 -15.65
C LEU A 43 -6.51 -3.27 -15.29
N ALA A 44 -5.66 -2.79 -14.40
CA ALA A 44 -4.53 -3.50 -13.85
C ALA A 44 -4.71 -3.74 -12.34
N ALA A 45 -3.93 -4.67 -11.80
CA ALA A 45 -3.84 -4.94 -10.37
C ALA A 45 -2.42 -4.66 -9.89
N GLY A 46 -2.30 -3.86 -8.84
CA GLY A 46 -1.03 -3.54 -8.19
C GLY A 46 -0.99 -4.01 -6.74
N ALA A 47 0.11 -3.70 -6.06
CA ALA A 47 0.25 -3.93 -4.63
C ALA A 47 0.91 -2.76 -3.92
N PHE A 48 0.38 -2.38 -2.76
CA PHE A 48 1.04 -1.47 -1.84
C PHE A 48 1.97 -2.23 -0.90
N VAL A 49 3.10 -1.62 -0.59
CA VAL A 49 4.03 -2.10 0.44
C VAL A 49 4.31 -0.97 1.43
N ALA A 50 4.27 -1.28 2.72
CA ALA A 50 4.54 -0.33 3.80
C ALA A 50 5.37 -0.98 4.91
N THR A 51 6.25 -0.22 5.55
CA THR A 51 7.06 -0.72 6.67
C THR A 51 6.20 -1.04 7.89
N LEU A 52 6.45 -2.19 8.50
CA LEU A 52 5.99 -2.60 9.82
C LEU A 52 7.03 -2.19 10.85
N VAL A 53 6.73 -1.17 11.66
CA VAL A 53 7.58 -0.74 12.77
C VAL A 53 7.08 -1.39 14.05
N ALA A 54 7.91 -2.22 14.68
CA ALA A 54 7.55 -2.87 15.94
C ALA A 54 7.33 -1.84 17.05
N ILE A 55 6.20 -1.95 17.75
CA ILE A 55 5.93 -1.26 19.02
C ILE A 55 6.41 -2.16 20.17
N ASP A 56 6.07 -3.45 20.08
CA ASP A 56 6.46 -4.51 21.01
C ASP A 56 6.50 -5.87 20.26
N GLU A 57 6.50 -6.98 21.00
CA GLU A 57 6.60 -8.34 20.46
C GLU A 57 5.45 -8.72 19.51
N HIS A 58 4.30 -8.04 19.57
CA HIS A 58 3.10 -8.42 18.81
C HIS A 58 2.46 -7.26 18.04
N ARG A 59 2.69 -6.02 18.48
CA ARG A 59 2.08 -4.83 17.89
C ARG A 59 3.05 -4.09 17.00
N VAL A 60 2.51 -3.54 15.92
CA VAL A 60 3.22 -2.79 14.91
C VAL A 60 2.49 -1.47 14.63
N GLN A 61 3.22 -0.52 14.06
CA GLN A 61 2.67 0.70 13.50
C GLN A 61 3.33 1.01 12.17
N GLN A 62 2.70 1.91 11.42
CA GLN A 62 3.32 2.49 10.23
C GLN A 62 4.47 3.42 10.59
N ASP A 63 5.40 3.59 9.65
CA ASP A 63 6.53 4.51 9.78
C ASP A 63 6.17 5.96 9.41
N ASN A 64 5.92 6.21 8.12
CA ASN A 64 5.71 7.55 7.56
C ASN A 64 4.47 7.59 6.65
N HIS A 65 4.24 8.67 5.88
CA HIS A 65 3.07 8.77 4.98
C HIS A 65 3.25 8.07 3.62
N GLN A 66 4.43 7.57 3.30
CA GLN A 66 4.75 6.99 2.00
C GLN A 66 4.33 5.51 1.92
N VAL A 67 4.16 5.04 0.69
CA VAL A 67 4.01 3.62 0.34
C VAL A 67 4.86 3.32 -0.88
N TRP A 68 5.41 2.12 -0.95
CA TRP A 68 5.92 1.58 -2.20
C TRP A 68 4.77 0.95 -2.98
N PHE A 69 4.92 0.93 -4.30
CA PHE A 69 3.92 0.37 -5.20
C PHE A 69 4.57 -0.56 -6.21
N ALA A 70 4.01 -1.77 -6.30
CA ALA A 70 4.28 -2.73 -7.36
C ALA A 70 3.19 -2.58 -8.43
N GLY A 71 3.60 -2.07 -9.59
CA GLY A 71 2.71 -1.73 -10.68
C GLY A 71 3.23 -0.53 -11.49
N GLY A 72 2.56 -0.29 -12.62
CA GLY A 72 2.78 0.86 -13.49
C GLY A 72 2.30 2.17 -12.87
N VAL A 73 2.41 3.26 -13.64
CA VAL A 73 1.87 4.58 -13.24
C VAL A 73 0.34 4.51 -13.23
N PRO A 74 -0.34 4.82 -12.13
CA PRO A 74 -1.79 4.93 -12.12
C PRO A 74 -2.28 6.12 -12.94
N HIS A 75 -3.33 5.92 -13.72
CA HIS A 75 -3.95 6.92 -14.58
C HIS A 75 -5.42 7.15 -14.22
N GLY A 76 -5.88 8.38 -14.43
CA GLY A 76 -7.30 8.72 -14.41
C GLY A 76 -7.99 8.38 -15.73
N LEU A 77 -9.32 8.50 -15.75
CA LEU A 77 -10.14 8.29 -16.96
C LEU A 77 -9.82 9.26 -18.11
N ASP A 78 -9.09 10.34 -17.85
CA ASP A 78 -8.60 11.30 -18.83
C ASP A 78 -7.25 10.89 -19.47
N SER A 79 -6.80 9.65 -19.23
CA SER A 79 -5.50 9.12 -19.66
C SER A 79 -4.31 9.90 -19.13
N ARG A 80 -4.46 10.64 -18.03
CA ARG A 80 -3.36 11.34 -17.37
C ARG A 80 -2.93 10.58 -16.12
N PRO A 81 -1.62 10.58 -15.79
CA PRO A 81 -1.17 10.11 -14.49
C PRO A 81 -1.94 10.80 -13.36
N ILE A 82 -2.27 10.04 -12.31
CA ILE A 82 -3.03 10.59 -11.17
C ILE A 82 -2.20 11.70 -10.52
N PRO A 83 -2.72 12.94 -10.47
CA PRO A 83 -1.97 14.08 -9.99
C PRO A 83 -1.75 14.00 -8.48
N ASN A 84 -0.71 14.68 -7.98
CA ASN A 84 -0.42 14.83 -6.55
C ASN A 84 -0.17 13.51 -5.78
N LEU A 85 0.17 12.43 -6.47
CA LEU A 85 0.52 11.15 -5.84
C LEU A 85 1.95 11.14 -5.23
N GLY A 86 2.79 12.10 -5.62
CA GLY A 86 4.21 12.11 -5.25
C GLY A 86 4.95 10.90 -5.80
N ASP A 87 4.62 10.53 -7.04
CA ASP A 87 5.08 9.32 -7.70
C ASP A 87 6.53 9.45 -8.18
N SER A 88 7.39 8.56 -7.70
CA SER A 88 8.80 8.46 -8.08
C SER A 88 9.19 7.02 -8.39
N PRO A 89 10.03 6.77 -9.43
CA PRO A 89 10.61 5.45 -9.66
C PRO A 89 11.43 4.98 -8.45
N CYS A 90 11.24 3.73 -8.06
CA CYS A 90 11.94 3.14 -6.91
C CYS A 90 12.08 1.62 -7.11
N THR A 91 13.03 1.01 -6.40
CA THR A 91 13.14 -0.44 -6.29
C THR A 91 13.22 -0.83 -4.83
N LEU A 92 12.37 -1.78 -4.44
CA LEU A 92 12.42 -2.44 -3.14
C LEU A 92 12.41 -3.94 -3.39
N HIS A 93 13.42 -4.63 -2.89
CA HIS A 93 13.49 -6.09 -2.97
C HIS A 93 12.81 -6.71 -1.75
N LEU A 94 11.74 -7.46 -1.99
CA LEU A 94 11.10 -8.30 -0.98
C LEU A 94 11.77 -9.67 -0.93
N SER A 95 11.42 -10.46 0.09
CA SER A 95 11.91 -11.83 0.22
C SER A 95 11.38 -12.74 -0.89
N SER A 96 11.91 -13.97 -0.97
CA SER A 96 11.43 -14.98 -1.90
C SER A 96 9.94 -15.33 -1.73
N ALA A 97 9.33 -15.03 -0.58
CA ALA A 97 7.90 -15.25 -0.36
C ALA A 97 7.00 -14.28 -1.14
N CYS A 98 7.53 -13.10 -1.52
CA CYS A 98 6.83 -12.08 -2.30
C CYS A 98 7.64 -11.68 -3.56
N SER A 99 8.37 -12.62 -4.16
CA SER A 99 9.19 -12.33 -5.37
C SER A 99 8.37 -11.90 -6.59
N ASP A 100 7.06 -12.17 -6.57
CA ASP A 100 6.09 -11.74 -7.58
C ASP A 100 5.68 -10.26 -7.43
N VAL A 101 5.90 -9.65 -6.27
CA VAL A 101 5.62 -8.23 -6.00
C VAL A 101 6.82 -7.39 -6.42
N VAL A 102 6.82 -6.99 -7.69
CA VAL A 102 7.89 -6.18 -8.27
C VAL A 102 7.62 -4.71 -7.99
N VAL A 103 8.22 -4.16 -6.94
CA VAL A 103 8.14 -2.73 -6.62
C VAL A 103 8.88 -1.91 -7.66
N GLN A 104 8.17 -0.94 -8.25
CA GLN A 104 8.70 -0.06 -9.29
C GLN A 104 8.56 1.41 -8.93
N ARG A 105 7.77 1.73 -7.90
CA ARG A 105 7.39 3.11 -7.58
C ARG A 105 7.31 3.34 -6.07
N GLN A 106 7.38 4.60 -5.69
CA GLN A 106 7.09 5.09 -4.36
C GLN A 106 6.15 6.29 -4.46
N PHE A 107 5.09 6.28 -3.66
CA PHE A 107 4.10 7.35 -3.56
C PHE A 107 4.26 8.10 -2.24
N SER A 108 3.99 9.39 -2.29
CA SER A 108 4.13 10.32 -1.16
C SER A 108 2.98 11.34 -1.18
N ASN A 109 1.79 10.90 -0.82
CA ASN A 109 0.63 11.74 -0.58
C ASN A 109 0.39 11.89 0.93
N LYS A 110 0.75 13.05 1.48
CA LYS A 110 0.64 13.35 2.91
C LYS A 110 -0.75 13.90 3.23
N PRO A 111 -1.47 13.39 4.26
CA PRO A 111 -2.72 13.99 4.69
C PRO A 111 -2.56 15.47 5.06
N VAL A 112 -3.37 16.36 4.50
CA VAL A 112 -3.20 17.81 4.67
C VAL A 112 -3.57 18.26 6.09
N VAL A 113 -4.64 17.71 6.67
CA VAL A 113 -5.17 18.17 7.97
C VAL A 113 -4.41 17.56 9.14
N THR A 114 -4.15 16.26 9.11
CA THR A 114 -3.52 15.54 10.22
C THR A 114 -2.01 15.43 10.09
N GLU A 115 -1.45 15.76 8.92
CA GLU A 115 -0.04 15.59 8.53
C GLU A 115 0.52 14.15 8.63
N ARG A 116 -0.30 13.20 9.05
CA ARG A 116 0.04 11.78 9.16
C ARG A 116 -1.22 10.94 9.02
N PHE A 117 -1.04 9.69 8.58
CA PHE A 117 -2.10 8.70 8.70
C PHE A 117 -2.23 8.26 10.16
N ALA A 118 -3.45 7.92 10.57
CA ALA A 118 -3.71 7.42 11.91
C ALA A 118 -3.10 6.02 12.11
N ASP A 119 -3.31 5.13 11.14
CA ASP A 119 -2.94 3.72 11.19
C ASP A 119 -2.75 3.14 9.77
N PHE A 120 -2.49 1.84 9.63
CA PHE A 120 -2.35 1.20 8.31
C PHE A 120 -3.66 1.24 7.51
N PHE A 121 -4.81 1.11 8.18
CA PHE A 121 -6.11 1.13 7.51
C PHE A 121 -6.33 2.46 6.79
N ALA A 122 -6.17 3.58 7.50
CA ALA A 122 -6.34 4.91 6.96
C ALA A 122 -5.37 5.19 5.80
N LYS A 123 -4.12 4.73 5.91
CA LYS A 123 -3.11 4.87 4.86
C LYS A 123 -3.52 4.13 3.59
N ILE A 124 -3.78 2.82 3.69
CA ILE A 124 -4.05 1.97 2.54
C ILE A 124 -5.39 2.36 1.89
N GLU A 125 -6.42 2.65 2.68
CA GLU A 125 -7.69 3.13 2.18
C GLU A 125 -7.53 4.47 1.43
N SER A 126 -6.76 5.41 1.97
CA SER A 126 -6.52 6.69 1.31
C SER A 126 -5.82 6.51 -0.05
N TYR A 127 -4.74 5.74 -0.11
CA TYR A 127 -4.05 5.50 -1.38
C TYR A 127 -4.91 4.71 -2.36
N THR A 128 -5.69 3.74 -1.89
CA THR A 128 -6.64 3.00 -2.72
C THR A 128 -7.67 3.95 -3.32
N ASN A 129 -8.29 4.82 -2.53
CA ASN A 129 -9.28 5.80 -3.02
C ASN A 129 -8.67 6.83 -3.99
N ILE A 130 -7.36 7.08 -3.93
CA ILE A 130 -6.68 7.96 -4.87
C ILE A 130 -6.48 7.26 -6.22
N ILE A 131 -6.17 5.96 -6.23
CA ILE A 131 -5.77 5.25 -7.46
C ILE A 131 -6.85 4.37 -8.11
N ALA A 132 -7.80 3.89 -7.31
CA ALA A 132 -9.01 3.24 -7.78
C ALA A 132 -10.02 4.34 -8.07
N GLY A 133 -10.22 4.63 -9.35
CA GLY A 133 -11.13 5.66 -9.85
C GLY A 133 -12.58 5.48 -9.42
#